data_AF-A0A2N2XTT7-F1
#
_entry.id   AF-A0A2N2XTT7-F1
#
_cell.length_a   1.000
_cell.length_b   1.000
_cell.length_c   1.000
_cell.angle_alpha   90.00
_cell.angle_beta   90.00
_cell.angle_gamma   90.00
#
_symmetry.space_group_name_H-M   'P 1'
#
loop_
_entity.id
_entity.type
_entity.pdbx_description
1 polymer ?
#
loop_
_entity_poly.entity_id
_entity_poly.type
_entity_poly.pdbx_seq_one_letter_code
_entity_poly.pdbx_strand_id
1 'polypeptide(L)'
;MKKLFSFLLLLAVTVTASLAVTSDGDEEAIKKVIDEAYIEGLQNGGDLKVTEAGFHPGFNLLVFRNNMLEFLPIYNWIQMAGMRRKAQPEPDKEKMSCVYKNIDVTGNAAVAKIELYKSDKLIFTDYLSLYKFEEGWRIVSKIYYRHP
;
A
#
# COMPACT_ATOMS: atom_id res chain seq x y z
N MET A 1 6.38 35.36 43.38
CA MET A 1 6.25 33.87 43.33
C MET A 1 4.92 33.39 42.75
N LYS A 2 3.75 33.93 43.15
CA LYS A 2 2.44 33.52 42.59
C LYS A 2 2.26 33.84 41.08
N LYS A 3 2.82 34.94 40.58
CA LYS A 3 2.77 35.29 39.14
C LYS A 3 3.69 34.44 38.25
N LEU A 4 4.72 33.81 38.82
CA LEU A 4 5.64 32.93 38.10
C LEU A 4 5.03 31.53 37.90
N PHE A 5 4.23 31.08 38.87
CA PHE A 5 3.48 29.82 38.80
C PHE A 5 2.35 29.86 37.76
N SER A 6 1.66 31.00 37.62
CA SER A 6 0.65 31.18 36.54
C SER A 6 1.26 31.17 35.14
N PHE A 7 2.51 31.60 34.98
CA PHE A 7 3.17 31.63 33.67
C PHE A 7 3.66 30.23 33.24
N LEU A 8 4.11 29.40 34.19
CA LEU A 8 4.44 27.99 33.91
C LEU A 8 3.20 27.14 33.59
N LEU A 9 2.06 27.42 34.23
CA LEU A 9 0.82 26.68 33.96
C LEU A 9 0.23 27.03 32.59
N LEU A 10 0.43 28.26 32.10
CA LEU A 10 -0.01 28.68 30.76
C LEU A 10 0.88 28.11 29.64
N LEU A 11 2.16 27.84 29.93
CA LEU A 11 3.10 27.24 28.97
C LEU A 11 2.94 25.71 28.85
N ALA A 12 2.41 25.06 29.89
CA ALA A 12 2.15 23.62 29.86
C ALA A 12 0.90 23.24 29.04
N VAL A 13 -0.02 24.18 28.79
CA VAL A 13 -1.28 23.93 28.08
C VAL A 13 -1.15 24.09 26.55
N THR A 14 -0.10 24.75 26.06
CA THR A 14 0.08 24.99 24.61
C THR A 14 0.78 23.87 23.85
N VAL A 15 1.26 22.81 24.51
CA VAL A 15 2.05 21.75 23.85
C VAL A 15 1.21 20.54 23.41
N THR A 16 -0.06 20.42 23.80
CA THR A 16 -0.86 19.21 23.48
C THR A 16 -1.68 19.29 22.19
N ALA A 17 -1.52 20.33 21.37
CA ALA A 17 -2.37 20.56 20.20
C ALA A 17 -1.61 20.49 18.88
N SER A 18 -0.93 19.39 18.55
CA SER A 18 -0.39 19.15 17.19
C SER A 18 0.00 17.70 16.95
N LEU A 19 -0.95 16.75 16.81
CA LEU A 19 -0.70 15.48 16.12
C LEU A 19 -1.93 14.88 15.39
N ALA A 20 -3.06 15.59 15.31
CA ALA A 20 -4.30 15.03 14.73
C ALA A 20 -4.62 15.55 13.32
N VAL A 21 -3.63 15.93 12.51
CA VAL A 21 -3.85 16.40 11.13
C VAL A 21 -2.84 15.76 10.17
N THR A 22 -3.07 14.50 9.78
CA THR A 22 -2.47 13.91 8.55
C THR A 22 -3.31 12.83 7.86
N SER A 23 -4.55 12.51 8.29
CA SER A 23 -5.31 11.38 7.71
C SER A 23 -5.50 11.50 6.20
N ASP A 24 -5.92 12.68 5.71
CA ASP A 24 -6.30 12.86 4.31
C ASP A 24 -5.06 12.82 3.39
N GLY A 25 -3.95 13.42 3.84
CA GLY A 25 -2.69 13.40 3.09
C GLY A 25 -2.00 12.03 3.09
N ASP A 26 -2.10 11.28 4.19
CA ASP A 26 -1.57 9.91 4.24
C ASP A 26 -2.41 8.96 3.38
N GLU A 27 -3.74 9.09 3.38
CA GLU A 27 -4.62 8.29 2.52
C GLU A 27 -4.31 8.52 1.03
N GLU A 28 -4.18 9.79 0.60
CA GLU A 28 -3.80 10.13 -0.77
C GLU A 28 -2.42 9.59 -1.16
N ALA A 29 -1.43 9.70 -0.27
CA ALA A 29 -0.09 9.17 -0.51
C ALA A 29 -0.10 7.63 -0.63
N ILE A 30 -0.89 6.94 0.20
CA ILE A 30 -1.06 5.48 0.13
C ILE A 30 -1.72 5.08 -1.20
N LYS A 31 -2.80 5.77 -1.61
CA LYS A 31 -3.45 5.52 -2.91
C LYS A 31 -2.46 5.68 -4.05
N LYS A 32 -1.69 6.77 -4.06
CA LYS A 32 -0.67 7.02 -5.08
C LYS A 32 0.34 5.88 -5.18
N VAL A 33 0.86 5.39 -4.05
CA VAL A 33 1.81 4.26 -4.04
C VAL A 33 1.16 2.98 -4.58
N ILE A 34 -0.08 2.69 -4.17
CA ILE A 34 -0.80 1.50 -4.64
C ILE A 34 -1.08 1.60 -6.14
N ASP A 35 -1.60 2.74 -6.62
CA ASP A 35 -1.93 2.95 -8.02
C ASP A 35 -0.69 2.86 -8.92
N GLU A 36 0.38 3.57 -8.57
CA GLU A 36 1.59 3.65 -9.40
C GLU A 36 2.40 2.34 -9.35
N ALA A 37 2.70 1.84 -8.16
CA ALA A 37 3.62 0.70 -8.00
C ALA A 37 2.90 -0.64 -8.19
N TYR A 38 1.68 -0.78 -7.68
CA TYR A 38 0.98 -2.06 -7.70
C TYR A 38 0.04 -2.21 -8.89
N ILE A 39 -0.89 -1.28 -9.10
CA ILE A 39 -1.91 -1.40 -10.15
C ILE A 39 -1.30 -1.17 -11.52
N GLU A 40 -0.75 0.02 -11.77
CA GLU A 40 -0.15 0.32 -13.07
C GLU A 40 1.18 -0.43 -13.25
N GLY A 41 2.07 -0.36 -12.27
CA GLY A 41 3.39 -0.97 -12.32
C GLY A 41 3.35 -2.48 -12.47
N LEU A 42 2.76 -3.18 -11.51
CA LEU A 42 2.84 -4.64 -11.43
C LEU A 42 1.71 -5.36 -12.19
N GLN A 43 0.45 -4.97 -11.97
CA GLN A 43 -0.71 -5.64 -12.58
C GLN A 43 -0.88 -5.29 -14.06
N ASN A 44 -0.78 -4.01 -14.43
CA ASN A 44 -1.09 -3.52 -15.78
C ASN A 44 0.13 -3.39 -16.70
N GLY A 45 1.29 -3.91 -16.31
CA GLY A 45 2.43 -3.98 -17.21
C GLY A 45 3.32 -2.72 -17.25
N GLY A 46 3.11 -1.75 -16.35
CA GLY A 46 3.85 -0.49 -16.28
C GLY A 46 5.31 -0.62 -15.81
N ASP A 47 5.92 0.49 -15.39
CA ASP A 47 7.34 0.51 -15.04
C ASP A 47 7.66 -0.31 -13.78
N LEU A 48 8.50 -1.33 -13.93
CA LEU A 48 8.93 -2.18 -12.82
C LEU A 48 9.87 -1.45 -11.84
N LYS A 49 10.52 -0.35 -12.25
CA LYS A 49 11.31 0.48 -11.31
C LYS A 49 10.40 1.21 -10.33
N VAL A 50 9.25 1.70 -10.80
CA VAL A 50 8.22 2.31 -9.95
C VAL A 50 7.64 1.26 -9.00
N THR A 51 7.41 0.04 -9.51
CA THR A 51 7.03 -1.10 -8.68
C THR A 51 8.06 -1.36 -7.58
N GLU A 52 9.34 -1.46 -7.91
CA GLU A 52 10.42 -1.72 -6.95
C GLU A 52 10.54 -0.63 -5.88
N ALA A 53 10.31 0.64 -6.23
CA ALA A 53 10.31 1.73 -5.27
C ALA A 53 9.13 1.67 -4.29
N GLY A 54 7.92 1.36 -4.78
CA GLY A 54 6.69 1.36 -3.95
C GLY A 54 6.55 0.15 -3.03
N PHE A 55 7.25 -0.96 -3.30
CA PHE A 55 7.29 -2.12 -2.42
C PHE A 55 8.56 -2.12 -1.58
N HIS A 56 8.46 -2.45 -0.29
CA HIS A 56 9.64 -2.61 0.55
C HIS A 56 10.40 -3.92 0.18
N PRO A 57 11.75 -3.99 0.25
CA PRO A 57 12.47 -5.21 -0.12
C PRO A 57 12.14 -6.42 0.77
N GLY A 58 11.69 -6.15 2.00
CA GLY A 58 11.17 -7.16 2.93
C GLY A 58 9.72 -7.60 2.67
N PHE A 59 9.08 -7.11 1.60
CA PHE A 59 7.71 -7.48 1.26
C PHE A 59 7.58 -8.97 0.97
N ASN A 60 6.48 -9.55 1.46
CA ASN A 60 6.01 -10.87 1.06
C ASN A 60 4.52 -10.85 0.73
N LEU A 61 4.17 -11.43 -0.41
CA LEU A 61 2.80 -11.86 -0.69
C LEU A 61 2.58 -13.19 0.02
N LEU A 62 1.60 -13.21 0.92
CA LEU A 62 1.18 -14.34 1.72
C LEU A 62 0.08 -15.10 0.98
N VAL A 63 0.47 -16.20 0.33
CA VAL A 63 -0.42 -17.02 -0.50
C VAL A 63 -0.98 -18.16 0.34
N PHE A 64 -2.31 -18.17 0.54
CA PHE A 64 -3.00 -19.28 1.19
C PHE A 64 -3.44 -20.32 0.17
N ARG A 65 -2.92 -21.55 0.26
CA ARG A 65 -3.27 -22.67 -0.62
C ARG A 65 -3.15 -23.98 0.14
N ASN A 66 -4.12 -24.89 -0.04
CA ASN A 66 -4.11 -26.22 0.56
C ASN A 66 -3.86 -26.20 2.08
N ASN A 67 -4.46 -25.23 2.79
CA ASN A 67 -4.27 -25.01 4.22
C ASN A 67 -2.82 -24.74 4.65
N MET A 68 -1.99 -24.26 3.72
CA MET A 68 -0.60 -23.87 3.96
C MET A 68 -0.38 -22.42 3.50
N LEU A 69 0.65 -21.80 4.08
CA LEU A 69 1.11 -20.47 3.73
C LEU A 69 2.37 -20.57 2.87
N GLU A 70 2.29 -20.05 1.66
CA GLU A 70 3.44 -19.85 0.78
C GLU A 70 3.81 -18.37 0.77
N PHE A 71 5.11 -18.08 0.69
CA PHE A 71 5.64 -16.72 0.63
C PHE A 71 6.14 -16.44 -0.78
N LEU A 72 5.64 -15.36 -1.37
CA LEU A 72 6.17 -14.83 -2.62
C LEU A 72 6.82 -13.46 -2.35
N PRO A 73 8.15 -13.40 -2.20
CA PRO A 73 8.88 -12.14 -2.08
C PRO A 73 8.69 -11.24 -3.30
N ILE A 74 8.80 -9.92 -3.10
CA ILE A 74 8.58 -8.95 -4.18
C ILE A 74 9.51 -9.16 -5.38
N TYR A 75 10.78 -9.48 -5.15
CA TYR A 75 11.76 -9.67 -6.23
C TYR A 75 11.35 -10.82 -7.16
N ASN A 76 10.84 -11.93 -6.62
CA ASN A 76 10.32 -13.04 -7.41
C ASN A 76 9.08 -12.62 -8.20
N TRP A 77 8.17 -11.86 -7.59
CA TRP A 77 6.96 -11.42 -8.27
C TRP A 77 7.26 -10.47 -9.43
N ILE A 78 8.16 -9.50 -9.24
CA ILE A 78 8.65 -8.59 -10.29
C ILE A 78 9.31 -9.37 -11.42
N GLN A 79 10.17 -10.35 -11.10
CA GLN A 79 10.79 -11.20 -12.12
C GLN A 79 9.76 -11.98 -12.93
N MET A 80 8.78 -12.61 -12.26
CA MET A 80 7.68 -13.31 -12.93
C MET A 80 6.87 -12.39 -13.84
N ALA A 81 6.61 -11.16 -13.41
CA ALA A 81 5.94 -10.15 -14.23
C ALA A 81 6.77 -9.79 -15.48
N GLY A 82 8.07 -9.57 -15.32
CA GLY A 82 8.98 -9.29 -16.43
C GLY A 82 9.07 -10.44 -17.45
N MET A 83 9.13 -11.69 -16.96
CA MET A 83 9.14 -12.88 -17.83
C MET A 83 7.84 -13.02 -18.62
N ARG A 84 6.69 -12.78 -17.98
CA ARG A 84 5.38 -12.82 -18.65
C ARG A 84 5.28 -11.81 -19.79
N ARG A 85 5.75 -10.58 -19.57
CA ARG A 85 5.76 -9.52 -20.59
C ARG A 85 6.66 -9.85 -21.78
N LYS A 86 7.80 -10.52 -21.54
CA LYS A 86 8.67 -10.99 -22.63
C LYS A 86 8.00 -12.11 -23.45
N ALA A 87 7.27 -13.01 -22.79
CA ALA A 87 6.56 -14.09 -23.45
C ALA A 87 5.30 -13.61 -24.21
N GLN A 88 4.68 -12.53 -23.73
CA GLN A 88 3.50 -11.91 -24.32
C GLN A 88 3.73 -10.39 -24.42
N PRO A 89 4.36 -9.93 -25.52
CA PRO A 89 4.76 -8.52 -25.66
C PRO A 89 3.57 -7.59 -25.91
N GLU A 90 2.47 -8.12 -26.45
CA GLU A 90 1.22 -7.37 -26.57
C GLU A 90 0.59 -7.23 -25.19
N PRO A 91 0.36 -5.99 -24.70
CA PRO A 91 -0.29 -5.78 -23.43
C PRO A 91 -1.69 -6.36 -23.45
N ASP A 92 -2.12 -6.85 -22.29
CA ASP A 92 -3.49 -7.28 -22.08
C ASP A 92 -4.43 -6.14 -22.49
N LYS A 93 -5.34 -6.40 -23.43
CA LYS A 93 -6.27 -5.37 -23.92
C LYS A 93 -7.14 -4.82 -22.80
N GLU A 94 -7.32 -5.62 -21.76
CA GLU A 94 -8.15 -5.34 -20.60
C GLU A 94 -7.25 -5.14 -19.38
N LYS A 95 -7.16 -3.89 -18.92
CA LYS A 95 -6.43 -3.54 -17.70
C LYS A 95 -7.20 -3.94 -16.45
N MET A 96 -6.45 -4.23 -15.38
CA MET A 96 -6.98 -4.30 -14.03
C MET A 96 -7.36 -2.90 -13.55
N SER A 97 -8.55 -2.73 -12.98
CA SER A 97 -8.96 -1.52 -12.27
C SER A 97 -9.04 -1.78 -10.77
N CYS A 98 -8.93 -0.72 -9.97
CA CYS A 98 -8.88 -0.78 -8.51
C CYS A 98 -10.01 0.05 -7.90
N VAL A 99 -10.69 -0.51 -6.90
CA VAL A 99 -11.67 0.22 -6.06
C VAL A 99 -11.20 0.14 -4.61
N TYR A 100 -10.97 1.31 -4.00
CA TYR A 100 -10.61 1.42 -2.59
C TYR A 100 -11.83 1.26 -1.69
N LYS A 101 -11.78 0.30 -0.76
CA LYS A 101 -12.89 0.02 0.17
C LYS A 101 -12.66 0.61 1.53
N ASN A 102 -11.41 0.61 1.98
CA ASN A 102 -10.99 1.20 3.23
C ASN A 102 -9.48 1.46 3.18
N ILE A 103 -9.03 2.55 3.78
CA ILE A 103 -7.64 2.78 4.14
C ILE A 103 -7.66 3.24 5.60
N ASP A 104 -7.06 2.43 6.47
CA ASP A 104 -6.94 2.72 7.89
C ASP A 104 -5.49 3.07 8.21
N VAL A 105 -5.26 4.19 8.90
CA VAL A 105 -3.94 4.75 9.18
C VAL A 105 -3.80 4.97 10.69
N THR A 106 -2.75 4.41 11.28
CA THR A 106 -2.38 4.64 12.67
C THR A 106 -0.89 4.96 12.75
N GLY A 107 -0.57 6.25 12.95
CA GLY A 107 0.81 6.72 12.99
C GLY A 107 1.53 6.45 11.66
N ASN A 108 2.57 5.62 11.70
CA ASN A 108 3.34 5.23 10.51
C ASN A 108 2.89 3.90 9.89
N ALA A 109 1.84 3.25 10.41
CA ALA A 109 1.32 1.98 9.90
C ALA A 109 -0.03 2.19 9.21
N ALA A 110 -0.29 1.43 8.16
CA ALA A 110 -1.59 1.47 7.49
C ALA A 110 -2.00 0.11 6.89
N VAL A 111 -3.31 -0.07 6.71
CA VAL A 111 -3.88 -1.17 5.93
C VAL A 111 -4.86 -0.62 4.90
N ALA A 112 -4.71 -1.02 3.64
CA ALA A 112 -5.65 -0.74 2.58
C ALA A 112 -6.39 -2.02 2.16
N LYS A 113 -7.73 -1.96 2.16
CA LYS A 113 -8.59 -2.97 1.53
C LYS A 113 -9.00 -2.47 0.16
N ILE A 114 -8.64 -3.22 -0.88
CA ILE A 114 -8.96 -2.88 -2.27
C ILE A 114 -9.62 -4.04 -3.01
N GLU A 115 -10.43 -3.71 -4.00
CA GLU A 115 -11.06 -4.64 -4.93
C GLU A 115 -10.44 -4.45 -6.31
N LEU A 116 -10.03 -5.55 -6.94
CA LEU A 116 -9.43 -5.54 -8.27
C LEU A 116 -10.38 -6.17 -9.29
N TYR A 117 -10.66 -5.43 -10.35
CA TYR A 117 -11.59 -5.82 -11.40
C TYR A 117 -10.87 -5.96 -12.74
N LYS A 118 -11.24 -6.97 -13.51
CA LYS A 118 -10.86 -7.08 -14.92
C LYS A 118 -12.13 -7.27 -15.73
N SER A 119 -12.41 -6.34 -16.64
CA SER A 119 -13.60 -6.36 -17.51
C SER A 119 -14.89 -6.50 -16.72
N ASP A 120 -15.04 -5.61 -15.73
CA ASP A 120 -16.15 -5.55 -14.77
C ASP A 120 -16.34 -6.78 -13.88
N LYS A 121 -15.50 -7.81 -14.02
CA LYS A 121 -15.46 -8.96 -13.11
C LYS A 121 -14.53 -8.68 -11.95
N LEU A 122 -15.04 -8.81 -10.73
CA LEU A 122 -14.24 -8.79 -9.51
C LEU A 122 -13.33 -10.03 -9.47
N ILE A 123 -12.01 -9.84 -9.43
CA ILE A 123 -11.01 -10.91 -9.45
C ILE A 123 -10.41 -11.11 -8.05
N PHE A 124 -10.07 -10.02 -7.37
CA PHE A 124 -9.43 -10.08 -6.06
C PHE A 124 -10.01 -9.07 -5.08
N THR A 125 -10.05 -9.45 -3.80
CA THR A 125 -10.05 -8.50 -2.69
C THR A 125 -8.71 -8.64 -1.99
N ASP A 126 -7.91 -7.57 -2.04
CA ASP A 126 -6.58 -7.54 -1.44
C ASP A 126 -6.62 -6.75 -0.12
N TYR A 127 -5.80 -7.19 0.83
CA TYR A 127 -5.45 -6.44 2.03
C TYR A 127 -3.96 -6.14 1.96
N LEU A 128 -3.61 -4.87 1.81
CA LEU A 128 -2.25 -4.39 1.70
C LEU A 128 -1.86 -3.76 3.03
N SER A 129 -0.76 -4.22 3.62
CA SER A 129 -0.15 -3.55 4.76
C SER A 129 0.96 -2.62 4.27
N LEU A 130 1.04 -1.43 4.85
CA LEU A 130 2.02 -0.40 4.50
C LEU A 130 2.68 0.18 5.74
N TYR A 131 3.92 0.64 5.58
CA TYR A 131 4.61 1.49 6.53
C TYR A 131 5.09 2.78 5.86
N LYS A 132 5.09 3.87 6.62
CA LYS A 132 5.72 5.14 6.25
C LYS A 132 7.17 5.14 6.73
N PHE A 133 8.09 5.13 5.76
CA PHE A 133 9.52 5.28 5.96
C PHE A 133 9.92 6.76 5.79
N GLU A 134 11.19 7.09 5.98
CA GLU A 134 11.69 8.47 5.81
C GLU A 134 11.45 8.97 4.38
N GLU A 135 11.54 8.09 3.39
CA GLU A 135 11.28 8.37 1.98
C GLU A 135 9.79 8.36 1.58
N GLY A 136 8.90 7.90 2.47
CA GLY A 136 7.45 7.83 2.23
C GLY A 136 6.83 6.44 2.46
N TRP A 137 5.58 6.30 2.04
CA TRP A 137 4.81 5.06 2.19
C TRP A 137 5.31 3.95 1.26
N ARG A 138 5.38 2.72 1.77
CA ARG A 138 5.72 1.53 0.98
C ARG A 138 4.86 0.34 1.38
N ILE A 139 4.55 -0.51 0.41
CA ILE A 139 3.80 -1.75 0.62
C ILE A 139 4.75 -2.80 1.21
N VAL A 140 4.37 -3.36 2.38
CA VAL A 140 5.22 -4.29 3.14
C VAL A 140 4.66 -5.71 3.23
N SER A 141 3.36 -5.89 3.00
CA SER A 141 2.75 -7.23 2.95
C SER A 141 1.44 -7.21 2.17
N LYS A 142 1.03 -8.37 1.67
CA LYS A 142 -0.27 -8.57 1.05
C LYS A 142 -0.83 -9.94 1.41
N ILE A 143 -2.11 -10.00 1.77
CA ILE A 143 -2.96 -11.19 1.64
C ILE A 143 -4.10 -10.89 0.66
N TYR A 144 -4.78 -11.92 0.18
CA TYR A 144 -5.89 -11.74 -0.76
C TYR A 144 -6.92 -12.86 -0.67
N TYR A 145 -8.12 -12.54 -1.14
CA TYR A 145 -9.12 -13.51 -1.56
C TYR A 145 -9.27 -13.44 -3.08
N ARG A 146 -9.23 -14.60 -3.75
CA ARG A 146 -9.51 -14.72 -5.19
C ARG A 146 -10.97 -15.09 -5.38
N HIS A 147 -11.70 -14.23 -6.08
CA HIS A 147 -13.10 -14.46 -6.39
C HIS A 147 -13.27 -15.49 -7.52
N PRO A 148 -14.37 -16.26 -7.53
CA PRO A 148 -14.66 -17.27 -8.54
C PRO A 148 -14.85 -16.69 -9.95
#